data_AF-A0A7L3GQL9-F1
#
_entry.id   AF-A0A7L3GQL9-F1
#
_cell.length_a   1.000
_cell.length_b   1.000
_cell.length_c   1.000
_cell.angle_alpha   90.00
_cell.angle_beta   90.00
_cell.angle_gamma   90.00
#
_symmetry.space_group_name_H-M   'P 1'
#
loop_
_entity.id
_entity.type
_entity.pdbx_description
1 polymer ?
#
loop_
_entity_poly.entity_id
_entity_poly.type
_entity_poly.pdbx_seq_one_letter_code
_entity_poly.pdbx_strand_id
1 'polypeptide(L)'
;RAAGGRRRRRLQRVGTVSSLFVYPVKSCRGVAVPRAQVTPLGLRSGELRDRFWLVTKEDGHMVTARQEPRLVLISVSCENGHLTLDAPEMKRLCLPIKLPRKHPVQNCRVFGLNIQGRDCGDEVAQWITTFLNSEPYRLVHFEPSMVPRKSKDIINLFRTTDEV
;
A
#
# COMPACT_ATOMS: atom_id res chain seq x y z
N ARG A 1 44.19 -34.82 0.90
CA ARG A 1 43.42 -33.72 0.24
C ARG A 1 42.41 -33.20 1.25
N ALA A 2 42.70 -32.07 1.92
CA ALA A 2 41.88 -31.57 3.02
C ALA A 2 40.73 -30.71 2.46
N ALA A 3 39.49 -31.07 2.78
CA ALA A 3 38.31 -30.27 2.51
C ALA A 3 38.38 -28.98 3.33
N GLY A 4 38.57 -27.84 2.67
CA GLY A 4 38.57 -26.52 3.30
C GLY A 4 37.19 -26.24 3.90
N GLY A 5 37.08 -26.35 5.23
CA GLY A 5 35.87 -26.01 5.96
C GLY A 5 35.52 -24.54 5.73
N ARG A 6 34.34 -24.27 5.17
CA ARG A 6 33.79 -22.90 5.07
C ARG A 6 33.71 -22.30 6.48
N ARG A 7 34.63 -21.39 6.81
CA ARG A 7 34.57 -20.53 8.01
C ARG A 7 33.18 -19.89 8.06
N ARG A 8 32.38 -20.23 9.09
CA ARG A 8 31.10 -19.56 9.34
C ARG A 8 31.38 -18.08 9.52
N ARG A 9 30.94 -17.25 8.56
CA ARG A 9 31.02 -15.79 8.66
C ARG A 9 30.27 -15.35 9.92
N ARG A 10 30.94 -14.60 10.79
CA ARG A 10 30.33 -14.02 11.99
C ARG A 10 29.37 -12.92 11.53
N LEU A 11 28.09 -13.05 11.89
CA LEU A 11 27.12 -12.00 11.61
C LEU A 11 27.47 -10.76 12.45
N GLN A 12 27.51 -9.59 11.80
CA GLN A 12 27.76 -8.30 12.43
C GLN A 12 26.44 -7.50 12.44
N ARG A 13 26.09 -6.92 13.59
CA ARG A 13 24.97 -5.98 13.68
C ARG A 13 25.34 -4.71 12.92
N VAL A 14 24.55 -4.36 11.91
CA VAL A 14 24.77 -3.17 11.06
C VAL A 14 23.84 -2.00 11.40
N GLY A 15 22.86 -2.19 12.28
CA GLY A 15 21.93 -1.13 12.64
C GLY A 15 20.85 -1.56 13.61
N THR A 16 19.89 -0.64 13.83
CA THR A 16 18.67 -0.87 14.60
C THR A 16 17.56 -0.04 14.00
N VAL A 17 16.37 -0.62 13.93
CA VAL A 17 15.18 0.07 13.43
C VAL A 17 14.84 1.21 14.39
N SER A 18 14.89 2.45 13.91
CA SER A 18 14.50 3.63 14.68
C SER A 18 12.99 3.86 14.67
N SER A 19 12.32 3.53 13.56
CA SER A 19 10.89 3.76 13.37
C SER A 19 10.32 2.82 12.31
N LEU A 20 9.02 2.53 12.41
CA LEU A 20 8.28 1.74 11.43
C LEU A 20 7.09 2.55 10.93
N PHE A 21 6.82 2.44 9.63
CA PHE A 21 5.70 3.11 8.98
C PHE A 21 4.94 2.13 8.10
N VAL A 22 3.62 2.21 8.14
CA VAL A 22 2.72 1.52 7.20
C VAL A 22 2.03 2.59 6.36
N TYR A 23 1.89 2.36 5.07
CA TYR A 23 1.20 3.29 4.16
C TYR A 23 0.00 2.58 3.55
N PRO A 24 -1.16 2.57 4.22
CA PRO A 24 -2.28 1.74 3.80
C PRO A 24 -2.78 2.10 2.41
N VAL A 25 -2.90 3.39 2.13
CA VAL A 25 -3.23 3.93 0.81
C VAL A 25 -1.95 4.36 0.11
N LYS A 26 -1.73 3.87 -1.12
CA LYS A 26 -0.56 4.26 -1.92
C LYS A 26 -0.52 5.80 -2.08
N SER A 27 0.66 6.36 -1.83
CA SER A 27 0.94 7.81 -1.97
C SER A 27 0.30 8.73 -0.93
N CYS A 28 -0.47 8.19 0.02
CA CYS A 28 -0.99 8.95 1.16
C CYS A 28 0.01 8.99 2.32
N ARG A 29 -0.33 9.72 3.38
CA ARG A 29 0.50 9.84 4.58
C ARG A 29 0.75 8.47 5.22
N GLY A 30 1.99 8.25 5.65
CA GLY A 30 2.37 7.05 6.41
C GLY A 30 1.88 7.10 7.85
N VAL A 31 1.51 5.95 8.38
CA VAL A 31 1.12 5.74 9.78
C VAL A 31 2.32 5.19 10.53
N ALA A 32 2.82 5.96 11.50
CA ALA A 32 3.86 5.49 12.40
C ALA A 32 3.31 4.39 13.31
N VAL A 33 4.04 3.27 13.43
CA VAL A 33 3.62 2.14 14.26
C VAL A 33 4.76 1.68 15.18
N PRO A 34 4.47 1.27 16.43
CA PRO A 34 5.52 0.79 17.34
C PRO A 34 5.99 -0.63 17.00
N ARG A 35 5.16 -1.40 16.27
CA ARG A 35 5.44 -2.77 15.84
C ARG A 35 4.66 -3.10 14.56
N ALA A 36 5.19 -4.01 13.75
CA ALA A 36 4.51 -4.55 12.58
C ALA A 36 4.87 -6.03 12.36
N GLN A 37 3.91 -6.80 11.85
CA GLN A 37 4.11 -8.14 11.33
C GLN A 37 4.63 -8.05 9.90
N VAL A 38 5.66 -8.83 9.59
CA VAL A 38 6.14 -9.01 8.21
C VAL A 38 5.32 -10.12 7.56
N THR A 39 4.61 -9.80 6.48
CA THR A 39 3.80 -10.75 5.72
C THR A 39 4.34 -10.88 4.29
N PRO A 40 3.95 -11.93 3.52
CA PRO A 40 4.33 -12.04 2.11
C PRO A 40 3.92 -10.85 1.24
N LEU A 41 2.93 -10.06 1.68
CA LEU A 41 2.41 -8.88 0.98
C LEU A 41 2.89 -7.55 1.60
N GLY A 42 3.84 -7.58 2.53
CA GLY A 42 4.37 -6.39 3.20
C GLY A 42 4.01 -6.29 4.68
N LEU A 43 4.19 -5.10 5.26
CA LEU A 43 3.95 -4.86 6.68
C LEU A 43 2.46 -4.86 7.03
N ARG A 44 2.15 -5.35 8.23
CA ARG A 44 0.82 -5.29 8.84
C ARG A 44 0.91 -4.82 10.28
N SER A 45 0.05 -3.90 10.69
CA SER A 45 -0.10 -3.51 12.10
C SER A 45 -1.59 -3.43 12.44
N GLY A 46 -2.09 -4.38 13.23
CA GLY A 46 -3.53 -4.55 13.45
C GLY A 46 -4.28 -4.77 12.14
N GLU A 47 -5.18 -3.84 11.82
CA GLU A 47 -5.97 -3.81 10.58
C GLU A 47 -5.28 -3.05 9.43
N LEU A 48 -4.22 -2.28 9.73
CA LEU A 48 -3.44 -1.59 8.71
C LEU A 48 -2.60 -2.60 7.92
N ARG A 49 -2.71 -2.53 6.60
CA ARG A 49 -1.98 -3.36 5.64
C ARG A 49 -1.28 -2.46 4.65
N ASP A 50 0.01 -2.68 4.45
CA ASP A 50 0.83 -1.80 3.63
C ASP A 50 0.44 -1.84 2.15
N ARG A 51 0.02 -0.69 1.60
CA ARG A 51 -0.39 -0.47 0.20
C ARG A 51 -1.55 -1.37 -0.26
N PHE A 52 -2.52 -1.62 0.62
CA PHE A 52 -3.74 -2.37 0.27
C PHE A 52 -4.80 -1.52 -0.41
N TRP A 53 -4.68 -0.20 -0.38
CA TRP A 53 -5.55 0.71 -1.12
C TRP A 53 -4.76 1.49 -2.16
N LEU A 54 -5.43 1.80 -3.27
CA LEU A 54 -4.86 2.50 -4.40
C LEU A 54 -5.85 3.53 -4.93
N VAL A 55 -5.40 4.76 -5.10
CA VAL A 55 -6.12 5.77 -5.87
C VAL A 55 -5.88 5.51 -7.36
N THR A 56 -6.96 5.44 -8.14
CA THR A 56 -6.93 5.25 -9.59
C THR A 56 -7.70 6.35 -10.29
N LYS A 57 -7.36 6.60 -11.55
CA LYS A 57 -8.24 7.30 -12.49
C LYS A 57 -9.42 6.37 -12.86
N GLU A 58 -10.42 6.90 -13.56
CA GLU A 58 -11.55 6.11 -14.06
C GLU A 58 -11.15 4.95 -14.98
N ASP A 59 -10.04 5.10 -15.71
CA ASP A 59 -9.50 4.08 -16.59
C ASP A 59 -8.66 3.00 -15.87
N GLY A 60 -8.58 3.06 -14.54
CA GLY A 60 -7.85 2.11 -13.70
C GLY A 60 -6.33 2.38 -13.59
N HIS A 61 -5.78 3.42 -14.21
CA HIS A 61 -4.37 3.77 -14.01
C HIS A 61 -4.13 4.31 -12.60
N MET A 62 -3.03 3.85 -11.98
CA MET A 62 -2.63 4.35 -10.66
C MET A 62 -2.39 5.86 -10.66
N VAL A 63 -2.73 6.49 -9.54
CA VAL A 63 -2.34 7.87 -9.23
C VAL A 63 -1.26 7.84 -8.16
N THR A 64 -0.19 8.60 -8.40
CA THR A 64 0.95 8.69 -7.49
C THR A 64 1.14 10.11 -6.98
N ALA A 65 1.84 10.29 -5.86
CA ALA A 65 2.18 11.62 -5.34
C ALA A 65 3.05 12.46 -6.30
N ARG A 66 3.64 11.87 -7.34
CA ARG A 66 4.34 12.63 -8.40
C ARG A 66 3.35 13.32 -9.36
N GLN A 67 2.18 12.74 -9.53
CA GLN A 67 1.10 13.30 -10.36
C GLN A 67 0.20 14.19 -9.50
N GLU A 68 -0.17 13.70 -8.31
CA GLU A 68 -1.04 14.39 -7.35
C GLU A 68 -0.36 14.52 -5.98
N PRO A 69 0.48 15.55 -5.76
CA PRO A 69 1.20 15.74 -4.51
C PRO A 69 0.30 15.88 -3.29
N ARG A 70 -0.93 16.41 -3.47
CA ARG A 70 -1.92 16.57 -2.40
C ARG A 70 -2.30 15.26 -1.72
N LEU A 71 -2.10 14.10 -2.38
CA LEU A 71 -2.32 12.78 -1.77
C LEU A 71 -1.59 12.61 -0.43
N VAL A 72 -0.39 13.18 -0.28
CA VAL A 72 0.40 13.04 0.97
C VAL A 72 -0.22 13.76 2.17
N LEU A 73 -1.22 14.63 1.94
CA LEU A 73 -1.98 15.32 2.98
C LEU A 73 -3.13 14.47 3.52
N ILE A 74 -3.54 13.43 2.78
CA ILE A 74 -4.56 12.48 3.23
C ILE A 74 -3.95 11.61 4.34
N SER A 75 -4.49 11.77 5.54
CA SER A 75 -4.18 10.94 6.71
C SER A 75 -5.12 9.74 6.73
N VAL A 76 -4.58 8.60 7.16
CA VAL A 76 -5.28 7.30 7.13
C VAL A 76 -5.20 6.66 8.51
N SER A 77 -6.31 6.14 8.99
CA SER A 77 -6.35 5.30 10.20
C SER A 77 -7.32 4.14 10.00
N CYS A 78 -7.13 3.05 10.77
CA CYS A 78 -8.06 1.94 10.80
C CYS A 78 -8.44 1.65 12.25
N GLU A 79 -9.74 1.61 12.52
CA GLU A 79 -10.28 1.27 13.83
C GLU A 79 -11.61 0.53 13.69
N ASN A 80 -11.82 -0.50 14.50
CA ASN A 80 -13.08 -1.26 14.56
C ASN A 80 -13.60 -1.72 13.19
N GLY A 81 -12.72 -2.21 12.31
CA GLY A 81 -13.08 -2.71 10.98
C GLY A 81 -13.33 -1.63 9.94
N HIS A 82 -13.04 -0.37 10.24
CA HIS A 82 -13.27 0.76 9.36
C HIS A 82 -11.96 1.48 9.03
N LEU A 83 -11.82 1.84 7.75
CA LEU A 83 -10.82 2.78 7.27
C LEU A 83 -11.38 4.19 7.44
N THR A 84 -10.55 5.12 7.91
CA THR A 84 -10.88 6.53 8.01
C THR A 84 -9.91 7.33 7.17
N LEU A 85 -10.44 8.18 6.29
CA LEU A 85 -9.71 9.18 5.51
C LEU A 85 -9.98 10.57 6.08
N ASP A 86 -8.91 11.32 6.28
CA ASP A 86 -8.94 12.68 6.82
C ASP A 86 -8.00 13.58 6.01
N ALA A 87 -8.42 14.79 5.69
CA ALA A 87 -7.66 15.74 4.90
C ALA A 87 -8.09 17.18 5.24
N PRO A 88 -7.21 18.19 5.03
CA PRO A 88 -7.54 19.59 5.29
C PRO A 88 -8.84 20.01 4.58
N GLU A 89 -9.69 20.73 5.31
CA GLU A 89 -10.96 21.31 4.80
C GLU A 89 -11.99 20.28 4.31
N MET A 90 -11.78 18.99 4.59
CA MET A 90 -12.70 17.92 4.24
C MET A 90 -13.37 17.35 5.49
N LYS A 91 -14.64 16.96 5.36
CA LYS A 91 -15.29 16.13 6.38
C LYS A 91 -14.62 14.76 6.38
N ARG A 92 -14.27 14.24 7.55
CA ARG A 92 -13.74 12.89 7.72
C ARG A 92 -14.67 11.85 7.09
N LEU A 93 -14.10 10.96 6.29
CA LEU A 93 -14.82 9.87 5.62
C LEU A 93 -14.46 8.54 6.27
N CYS A 94 -15.47 7.72 6.55
CA CYS A 94 -15.32 6.41 7.18
C CYS A 94 -15.96 5.36 6.28
N LEU A 95 -15.25 4.25 6.04
CA LEU A 95 -15.71 3.16 5.17
C LEU A 95 -15.30 1.80 5.74
N PRO A 96 -16.10 0.73 5.57
CA PRO A 96 -15.73 -0.59 6.06
C PRO A 96 -14.54 -1.14 5.28
N ILE A 97 -13.56 -1.73 5.98
CA ILE A 97 -12.42 -2.42 5.34
C ILE A 97 -12.90 -3.62 4.53
N LYS A 98 -13.93 -4.31 5.04
CA LYS A 98 -14.64 -5.38 4.32
C LYS A 98 -15.74 -4.76 3.47
N LEU A 99 -15.40 -4.47 2.23
CA LEU A 99 -16.32 -3.87 1.27
C LEU A 99 -17.43 -4.86 0.85
N PRO A 100 -18.63 -4.35 0.49
CA PRO A 100 -19.69 -5.17 -0.04
C PRO A 100 -19.26 -5.93 -1.30
N ARG A 101 -19.56 -7.23 -1.39
CA ARG A 101 -19.22 -8.05 -2.57
C ARG A 101 -19.83 -7.56 -3.88
N LYS A 102 -20.93 -6.78 -3.81
CA LYS A 102 -21.58 -6.15 -4.97
C LYS A 102 -20.73 -5.04 -5.60
N HIS A 103 -19.76 -4.47 -4.87
CA HIS A 103 -18.86 -3.48 -5.45
C HIS A 103 -18.00 -4.16 -6.51
N PRO A 104 -17.87 -3.55 -7.70
CA PRO A 104 -17.15 -4.17 -8.81
C PRO A 104 -15.68 -4.35 -8.47
N VAL A 105 -15.09 -5.42 -9.01
CA VAL A 105 -13.63 -5.58 -9.04
C VAL A 105 -13.13 -4.96 -10.32
N GLN A 106 -12.26 -3.97 -10.21
CA GLN A 106 -11.70 -3.24 -11.34
C GLN A 106 -10.32 -3.77 -11.67
N ASN A 107 -10.03 -3.91 -12.97
CA ASN A 107 -8.67 -4.10 -13.45
C ASN A 107 -7.95 -2.76 -13.38
N CYS A 108 -6.78 -2.73 -12.73
CA CYS A 108 -5.99 -1.52 -12.55
C CYS A 108 -4.58 -1.74 -13.07
N ARG A 109 -3.87 -0.64 -13.37
CA ARG A 109 -2.49 -0.69 -13.86
C ARG A 109 -1.54 0.06 -12.93
N VAL A 110 -0.59 -0.68 -12.36
CA VAL A 110 0.43 -0.17 -11.44
C VAL A 110 1.82 -0.40 -12.02
N PHE A 111 2.50 0.68 -12.41
CA PHE A 111 3.84 0.62 -13.03
C PHE A 111 3.92 -0.38 -14.21
N GLY A 112 2.92 -0.34 -15.10
CA GLY A 112 2.85 -1.21 -16.27
C GLY A 112 2.25 -2.60 -16.02
N LEU A 113 2.10 -3.01 -14.76
CA LEU A 113 1.57 -4.33 -14.37
C LEU A 113 0.07 -4.28 -14.10
N ASN A 114 -0.63 -5.32 -14.54
CA ASN A 114 -2.05 -5.50 -14.27
C ASN A 114 -2.26 -6.04 -12.85
N ILE A 115 -3.15 -5.39 -12.11
CA ILE A 115 -3.62 -5.84 -10.80
C ILE A 115 -5.13 -5.70 -10.75
N GLN A 116 -5.73 -6.13 -9.63
CA GLN A 116 -7.14 -5.94 -9.36
C GLN A 116 -7.36 -5.27 -8.01
N GLY A 117 -8.46 -4.52 -7.91
CA GLY A 117 -8.95 -3.94 -6.67
C GLY A 117 -10.46 -3.82 -6.67
N ARG A 118 -11.09 -4.03 -5.51
CA ARG A 118 -12.51 -3.77 -5.33
C ARG A 118 -12.75 -2.29 -5.15
N ASP A 119 -13.70 -1.76 -5.89
CA ASP A 119 -14.09 -0.36 -5.78
C ASP A 119 -14.66 -0.03 -4.40
N CYS A 120 -14.24 1.11 -3.82
CA CYS A 120 -14.69 1.55 -2.49
C CYS A 120 -16.06 2.26 -2.51
N GLY A 121 -16.66 2.48 -3.68
CA GLY A 121 -17.97 3.13 -3.84
C GLY A 121 -17.87 4.61 -4.22
N ASP A 122 -19.00 5.15 -4.69
CA ASP A 122 -19.05 6.51 -5.27
C ASP A 122 -18.90 7.62 -4.23
N GLU A 123 -19.30 7.39 -2.97
CA GLU A 123 -19.05 8.33 -1.88
C GLU A 123 -17.54 8.56 -1.68
N VAL A 124 -16.75 7.49 -1.74
CA VAL A 124 -15.30 7.53 -1.58
C VAL A 124 -14.64 8.17 -2.80
N ALA A 125 -15.12 7.84 -3.99
CA ALA A 125 -14.67 8.45 -5.24
C ALA A 125 -14.92 9.97 -5.23
N GLN A 126 -16.13 10.40 -4.85
CA GLN A 126 -16.49 11.81 -4.74
C GLN A 126 -15.62 12.54 -3.72
N TRP A 127 -15.37 11.94 -2.55
CA TRP A 127 -14.53 12.54 -1.52
C TRP A 127 -13.10 12.80 -2.01
N ILE A 128 -12.46 11.80 -2.65
CA ILE A 128 -11.10 11.94 -3.17
C ILE A 128 -11.06 12.95 -4.32
N THR A 129 -12.02 12.87 -5.24
CA THR A 129 -12.14 13.80 -6.37
C THR A 129 -12.31 15.23 -5.90
N THR A 130 -13.15 15.46 -4.89
CA THR A 130 -13.36 16.79 -4.29
C THR A 130 -12.07 17.31 -3.64
N PHE A 131 -11.34 16.46 -2.92
CA PHE A 131 -10.11 16.89 -2.24
C PHE A 131 -8.96 17.20 -3.21
N LEU A 132 -8.81 16.41 -4.28
CA LEU A 132 -7.74 16.58 -5.27
C LEU A 132 -8.08 17.67 -6.30
N ASN A 133 -9.37 17.85 -6.62
CA ASN A 133 -9.91 18.93 -7.44
C ASN A 133 -9.21 19.11 -8.80
N SER A 134 -8.91 18.00 -9.49
CA SER A 134 -8.21 18.01 -10.78
C SER A 134 -8.92 17.17 -11.84
N GLU A 135 -9.18 15.89 -11.57
CA GLU A 135 -9.91 14.96 -12.43
C GLU A 135 -10.67 13.93 -11.58
N PRO A 136 -11.60 13.14 -12.16
CA PRO A 136 -12.29 12.08 -11.44
C PRO A 136 -11.34 10.97 -10.97
N TYR A 137 -11.46 10.63 -9.68
CA TYR A 137 -10.66 9.59 -9.04
C TYR A 137 -11.52 8.56 -8.33
N ARG A 138 -11.00 7.34 -8.24
CA ARG A 138 -11.58 6.25 -7.46
C ARG A 138 -10.58 5.71 -6.45
N LEU A 139 -11.08 5.06 -5.41
CA LEU A 139 -10.27 4.28 -4.49
C LEU A 139 -10.61 2.81 -4.67
N VAL A 140 -9.60 1.98 -4.87
CA VAL A 140 -9.76 0.53 -4.90
C VAL A 140 -9.01 -0.12 -3.74
N HIS A 141 -9.59 -1.18 -3.19
CA HIS A 141 -9.03 -1.99 -2.11
C HIS A 141 -8.65 -3.38 -2.64
N PHE A 142 -7.42 -3.81 -2.37
CA PHE A 142 -6.93 -5.14 -2.71
C PHE A 142 -7.42 -6.20 -1.71
N GLU A 143 -7.96 -7.30 -2.23
CA GLU A 143 -8.34 -8.48 -1.44
C GLU A 143 -7.47 -9.68 -1.83
N PRO A 144 -7.11 -10.60 -0.91
CA PRO A 144 -6.21 -11.72 -1.22
C PRO A 144 -6.63 -12.64 -2.37
N SER A 145 -7.92 -12.67 -2.74
CA SER A 145 -8.44 -13.42 -3.88
C SER A 145 -8.21 -12.74 -5.24
N MET A 146 -7.72 -11.50 -5.25
CA MET A 146 -7.49 -10.70 -6.45
C MET A 146 -6.07 -10.86 -6.98
N VAL A 147 -5.85 -10.46 -8.23
CA VAL A 147 -4.51 -10.41 -8.84
C VAL A 147 -3.65 -9.33 -8.16
N PRO A 148 -2.58 -9.70 -7.41
CA PRO A 148 -1.70 -8.73 -6.76
C PRO A 148 -0.54 -8.31 -7.66
N ARG A 149 0.15 -7.24 -7.28
CA ARG A 149 1.52 -6.98 -7.74
C ARG A 149 2.50 -7.82 -6.91
N LYS A 150 3.06 -8.88 -7.49
CA LYS A 150 4.02 -9.76 -6.78
C LYS A 150 5.44 -9.23 -6.92
N SER A 151 6.08 -8.90 -5.80
CA SER A 151 7.46 -8.38 -5.80
C SER A 151 8.48 -9.34 -6.42
N LYS A 152 8.28 -10.65 -6.27
CA LYS A 152 9.16 -11.68 -6.86
C LYS A 152 9.20 -11.67 -8.40
N ASP A 153 8.18 -11.09 -9.04
CA ASP A 153 8.09 -11.02 -10.50
C ASP A 153 8.79 -9.75 -11.04
N ILE A 154 9.33 -8.90 -10.15
CA ILE A 154 9.84 -7.56 -10.46
C ILE A 154 11.25 -7.33 -9.90
N ILE A 155 11.55 -7.89 -8.72
CA ILE A 155 12.80 -7.66 -8.01
C ILE A 155 13.76 -8.80 -8.28
N ASN A 156 14.95 -8.46 -8.76
CA ASN A 156 16.08 -9.39 -8.76
C ASN A 156 16.49 -9.67 -7.31
N LEU A 157 16.55 -10.95 -6.94
CA LEU A 157 17.02 -11.34 -5.63
C LEU A 157 18.48 -10.90 -5.45
N PHE A 158 18.80 -10.45 -4.24
CA PHE A 158 20.18 -10.17 -3.86
C PHE A 158 21.05 -11.39 -4.13
N ARG A 159 22.09 -11.20 -4.93
CA ARG A 159 23.10 -12.21 -5.20
C ARG A 159 24.10 -12.22 -4.07
N THR A 160 24.75 -13.36 -3.90
CA THR A 160 25.86 -13.51 -2.94
C THR A 160 27.06 -12.61 -3.25
N THR A 161 27.09 -12.01 -4.44
CA THR A 161 28.10 -11.07 -4.93
C THR A 161 27.71 -9.60 -4.73
N ASP A 162 26.50 -9.31 -4.29
CA ASP A 162 26.06 -7.92 -4.11
C ASP A 162 26.74 -7.34 -2.87
N GLU A 163 27.40 -6.20 -3.02
CA GLU A 163 28.02 -5.45 -1.93
C GLU A 163 26.98 -4.52 -1.28
N VAL A 164 27.08 -4.34 0.04
CA VAL A 164 26.18 -3.48 0.84
C VAL A 164 26.81 -2.11 1.03
#